data_AF-M2S0E3-F1
#
_entry.id   AF-M2S0E3-F1
#
_cell.length_a   1.000
_cell.length_b   1.000
_cell.length_c   1.000
_cell.angle_alpha   90.00
_cell.angle_beta   90.00
_cell.angle_gamma   90.00
#
_symmetry.space_group_name_H-M   'P 1'
#
loop_
_entity.id
_entity.type
_entity.pdbx_description
1 polymer ?
#
loop_
_entity_poly.entity_id
_entity_poly.type
_entity_poly.pdbx_seq_one_letter_code
_entity_poly.pdbx_strand_id
1 'polypeptide(L)'
;MSKPTIVFETEAVAHPSVGAEPPNKGLEDDTAALRSTLERLSDDGKNIFLVMHSYGGLVGKNALKGLGCKQRIVYYHDLDDEAHKSAITRLKHQSARIFTDEVTYEPWYEIPMYFFCEANKALLLPIQQQMAQTLGKDAPTFKSVESHLPFLSQALEIVQSLEYAAKVGQSKK
;
A
#
# COMPACT_ATOMS: atom_id res chain seq x y z
N MET A 1 -21.43 -15.40 -1.51
CA MET A 1 -20.28 -14.84 -0.76
C MET A 1 -20.80 -14.27 0.55
N SER A 2 -20.22 -14.66 1.69
CA SER A 2 -20.65 -14.21 3.01
C SER A 2 -20.24 -12.75 3.27
N LYS A 3 -21.05 -12.00 4.02
CA LYS A 3 -20.73 -10.62 4.44
C LYS A 3 -19.51 -10.61 5.37
N PRO A 4 -18.67 -9.56 5.33
CA PRO A 4 -17.59 -9.36 6.31
C PRO A 4 -18.13 -9.48 7.73
N THR A 5 -17.39 -10.17 8.61
CA THR A 5 -17.87 -10.53 9.96
C THR A 5 -17.23 -9.68 11.05
N ILE A 6 -16.18 -8.93 10.74
CA ILE A 6 -15.47 -8.07 11.69
C ILE A 6 -15.56 -6.62 11.24
N VAL A 7 -15.97 -5.74 12.14
CA VAL A 7 -15.97 -4.29 11.92
C VAL A 7 -14.66 -3.74 12.50
N PHE A 8 -13.76 -3.29 11.62
CA PHE A 8 -12.58 -2.54 12.01
C PHE A 8 -12.86 -1.05 11.86
N GLU A 9 -12.45 -0.27 12.86
CA GLU A 9 -12.25 1.16 12.68
C GLU A 9 -11.06 1.36 11.73
N THR A 10 -11.22 2.20 10.71
CA THR A 10 -10.18 2.43 9.69
C THR A 10 -9.79 3.88 9.65
N GLU A 11 -8.49 4.13 9.56
CA GLU A 11 -7.93 5.48 9.41
C GLU A 11 -6.87 5.45 8.30
N ALA A 12 -7.00 6.34 7.32
CA ALA A 12 -6.04 6.50 6.24
C ALA A 12 -5.19 7.75 6.50
N VAL A 13 -3.88 7.58 6.70
CA VAL A 13 -2.97 8.68 6.96
C VAL A 13 -2.65 9.43 5.67
N ALA A 14 -2.89 10.74 5.65
CA ALA A 14 -2.47 11.59 4.55
C ALA A 14 -0.99 11.97 4.71
N HIS A 15 -0.14 11.45 3.82
CA HIS A 15 1.28 11.73 3.82
C HIS A 15 1.58 13.18 3.38
N PRO A 16 2.28 14.01 4.20
CA PRO A 16 2.66 15.37 3.85
C PRO A 16 3.40 15.53 2.53
N SER A 17 4.15 14.51 2.08
CA SER A 17 4.86 14.53 0.80
C SER A 17 3.96 14.50 -0.45
N VAL A 18 2.68 14.12 -0.29
CA VAL A 18 1.71 13.97 -1.38
C VAL A 18 1.12 15.33 -1.75
N GLY A 19 1.55 15.89 -2.87
CA GLY A 19 1.10 17.20 -3.35
C GLY A 19 1.68 18.39 -2.58
N ALA A 20 2.83 18.22 -1.93
CA ALA A 20 3.50 19.27 -1.17
C ALA A 20 3.98 20.42 -2.08
N GLU A 21 3.68 21.67 -1.71
CA GLU A 21 4.18 22.86 -2.40
C GLU A 21 4.87 23.82 -1.40
N PRO A 22 6.18 24.08 -1.55
CA PRO A 22 7.11 23.48 -2.51
C PRO A 22 7.32 21.97 -2.25
N PRO A 23 7.77 21.17 -3.24
CA PRO A 23 7.87 19.71 -3.14
C PRO A 23 9.11 19.26 -2.34
N ASN A 24 9.29 19.76 -1.13
CA ASN A 24 10.50 19.57 -0.30
C ASN A 24 10.31 18.62 0.90
N LYS A 25 9.08 18.11 1.09
CA LYS A 25 8.70 17.16 2.14
C LYS A 25 9.29 15.76 1.88
N GLY A 26 9.91 15.20 2.92
CA GLY A 26 10.70 13.97 2.84
C GLY A 26 10.19 12.85 3.76
N LEU A 27 10.97 11.79 3.90
CA LEU A 27 10.59 10.56 4.61
C LEU A 27 10.28 10.86 6.07
N GLU A 28 11.06 11.73 6.68
CA GLU A 28 10.86 12.16 8.05
C GLU A 28 9.48 12.82 8.27
N ASP A 29 9.02 13.67 7.35
CA ASP A 29 7.70 14.31 7.45
C ASP A 29 6.57 13.25 7.40
N ASP A 30 6.68 12.28 6.50
CA ASP A 30 5.71 11.20 6.34
C ASP A 30 5.74 10.23 7.53
N THR A 31 6.94 9.91 8.04
CA THR A 31 7.13 9.09 9.25
C THR A 31 6.54 9.79 10.47
N ALA A 32 6.76 11.10 10.65
CA ALA A 32 6.22 11.86 11.77
C ALA A 32 4.68 11.88 11.74
N ALA A 33 4.08 12.09 10.57
CA ALA A 33 2.62 12.05 10.41
C ALA A 33 2.03 10.68 10.75
N LEU A 34 2.63 9.59 10.23
CA LEU A 34 2.20 8.23 10.53
C LEU A 34 2.38 7.90 12.01
N ARG A 35 3.54 8.24 12.59
CA ARG A 35 3.86 7.99 14.00
C ARG A 35 2.89 8.70 14.92
N SER A 36 2.53 9.95 14.64
CA SER A 36 1.56 10.70 15.43
C SER A 36 0.18 10.02 15.46
N THR A 37 -0.29 9.48 14.32
CA THR A 37 -1.53 8.69 14.28
C THR A 37 -1.39 7.40 15.09
N LEU A 38 -0.29 6.67 14.94
CA LEU A 38 -0.07 5.40 15.65
C LEU A 38 0.02 5.60 17.17
N GLU A 39 0.73 6.63 17.63
CA GLU A 39 0.85 6.99 19.04
C GLU A 39 -0.51 7.33 19.64
N ARG A 40 -1.30 8.18 18.97
CA ARG A 40 -2.65 8.51 19.43
C ARG A 40 -3.54 7.27 19.54
N LEU A 41 -3.57 6.42 18.51
CA LEU A 41 -4.37 5.19 18.53
C LEU A 41 -3.91 4.22 19.63
N SER A 42 -2.61 4.18 19.90
CA SER A 42 -2.02 3.37 20.98
C SER A 42 -2.37 3.92 22.36
N ASP A 43 -2.32 5.24 22.56
CA ASP A 43 -2.69 5.92 23.80
C ASP A 43 -4.18 5.73 24.11
N ASP A 44 -5.02 5.64 23.07
CA ASP A 44 -6.43 5.26 23.16
C ASP A 44 -6.65 3.76 23.50
N GLY A 45 -5.57 2.99 23.68
CA GLY A 45 -5.61 1.56 24.03
C GLY A 45 -6.02 0.64 22.87
N LYS A 46 -5.93 1.11 21.61
CA LYS A 46 -6.38 0.31 20.45
C LYS A 46 -5.31 -0.71 20.03
N ASN A 47 -5.75 -1.88 19.59
CA ASN A 47 -4.90 -2.81 18.85
C ASN A 47 -4.85 -2.36 17.39
N ILE A 48 -3.66 -2.02 16.91
CA ILE A 48 -3.48 -1.44 15.56
C ILE A 48 -3.04 -2.53 14.58
N PHE A 49 -3.71 -2.58 13.43
CA PHE A 49 -3.29 -3.38 12.28
C PHE A 49 -2.88 -2.43 11.15
N LEU A 50 -1.57 -2.29 10.93
CA LEU A 50 -1.03 -1.37 9.94
C LEU A 50 -0.97 -2.03 8.56
N VAL A 51 -1.55 -1.38 7.55
CA VAL A 51 -1.55 -1.82 6.16
C VAL A 51 -0.80 -0.77 5.32
N MET A 52 0.24 -1.20 4.62
CA MET A 52 1.05 -0.34 3.75
C MET A 52 0.96 -0.84 2.32
N HIS A 53 0.73 0.07 1.37
CA HIS A 53 0.74 -0.20 -0.07
C HIS A 53 1.99 0.43 -0.66
N SER A 54 2.77 -0.32 -1.46
CA SER A 54 4.09 0.03 -2.04
C SER A 54 4.79 1.25 -1.39
N TYR A 55 4.92 2.37 -2.08
CA TYR A 55 5.50 3.60 -1.56
C TYR A 55 4.52 4.72 -1.18
N GLY A 56 3.28 4.87 -1.62
CA GLY A 56 2.21 3.96 -2.07
C GLY A 56 2.42 2.98 -3.23
N GLY A 57 3.23 3.31 -4.25
CA GLY A 57 3.21 2.63 -5.57
C GLY A 57 4.23 3.17 -6.58
N LEU A 58 5.53 3.00 -6.34
CA LEU A 58 6.49 4.03 -6.81
C LEU A 58 6.99 4.05 -8.24
N VAL A 59 6.79 2.99 -9.00
CA VAL A 59 7.28 3.00 -10.38
C VAL A 59 6.36 3.85 -11.29
N GLY A 60 5.18 4.26 -10.82
CA GLY A 60 4.12 4.79 -11.69
C GLY A 60 4.26 6.22 -12.14
N LYS A 61 4.78 7.12 -11.29
CA LYS A 61 4.75 8.56 -11.61
C LYS A 61 5.90 8.98 -12.54
N ASN A 62 7.10 8.41 -12.37
CA ASN A 62 8.22 8.65 -13.30
C ASN A 62 8.04 7.92 -14.63
N ALA A 63 7.40 6.75 -14.64
CA ALA A 63 7.11 6.02 -15.87
C ALA A 63 6.12 6.75 -16.79
N LEU A 64 5.27 7.65 -16.29
CA LEU A 64 4.25 8.34 -17.11
C LEU A 64 4.77 9.60 -17.85
N LYS A 65 6.01 10.03 -17.61
CA LYS A 65 6.58 11.21 -18.30
C LYS A 65 6.76 10.90 -19.79
N GLY A 66 5.89 11.49 -20.62
CA GLY A 66 5.91 11.33 -22.09
C GLY A 66 5.01 10.21 -22.63
N LEU A 67 4.19 9.56 -21.79
CA LEU A 67 3.44 8.35 -22.16
C LEU A 67 1.91 8.57 -22.10
N GLY A 68 1.24 8.66 -23.26
CA GLY A 68 -0.20 8.93 -23.41
C GLY A 68 -1.13 7.80 -22.95
N CYS A 69 -2.44 7.89 -23.24
CA CYS A 69 -3.50 6.99 -22.73
C CYS A 69 -3.17 5.48 -22.79
N LYS A 70 -2.36 5.02 -23.74
CA LYS A 70 -1.97 3.62 -23.92
C LYS A 70 -1.04 3.08 -22.83
N GLN A 71 -0.27 3.91 -22.13
CA GLN A 71 0.68 3.47 -21.10
C GLN A 71 0.12 3.57 -19.66
N ARG A 72 -1.11 4.06 -19.50
CA ARG A 72 -1.84 4.09 -18.20
C ARG A 72 -2.41 2.71 -17.80
N ILE A 73 -2.33 1.73 -18.71
CA ILE A 73 -2.76 0.32 -18.59
C ILE A 73 -1.79 -0.51 -17.69
N VAL A 74 -0.80 0.11 -17.06
CA VAL A 74 0.10 -0.60 -16.13
C VAL A 74 -0.54 -0.73 -14.74
N TYR A 75 -1.23 0.30 -14.26
CA TYR A 75 -1.70 0.39 -12.87
C TYR A 75 -3.21 0.15 -12.69
N TYR A 76 -4.02 0.50 -13.69
CA TYR A 76 -5.49 0.54 -13.61
C TYR A 76 -6.17 -0.32 -14.68
N HIS A 77 -5.49 -1.36 -15.16
CA HIS A 77 -5.99 -2.14 -16.30
C HIS A 77 -7.13 -3.10 -15.97
N ASP A 78 -7.44 -3.23 -14.68
CA ASP A 78 -8.53 -4.00 -14.12
C ASP A 78 -9.71 -3.12 -13.68
N LEU A 79 -9.66 -1.81 -13.96
CA LEU A 79 -10.78 -0.89 -13.75
C LEU A 79 -11.61 -0.72 -15.01
N ASP A 80 -12.91 -0.53 -14.85
CA ASP A 80 -13.75 0.01 -15.92
C ASP A 80 -13.37 1.46 -16.25
N ASP A 81 -13.84 1.95 -17.41
CA ASP A 81 -13.44 3.27 -17.94
C ASP A 81 -13.79 4.43 -16.99
N GLU A 82 -14.90 4.35 -16.26
CA GLU A 82 -15.34 5.42 -15.37
C GLU A 82 -14.52 5.44 -14.08
N ALA A 83 -14.28 4.28 -13.48
CA ALA A 83 -13.38 4.12 -12.34
C ALA A 83 -11.95 4.54 -12.71
N HIS A 84 -11.49 4.21 -13.92
CA HIS A 84 -10.18 4.61 -14.43
C HIS A 84 -10.07 6.14 -14.55
N LYS A 85 -11.04 6.80 -15.19
CA LYS A 85 -11.05 8.28 -15.31
C LYS A 85 -11.08 8.95 -13.94
N SER A 86 -11.91 8.45 -13.03
CA SER A 86 -12.03 8.94 -11.66
C SER A 86 -10.73 8.78 -10.86
N ALA A 87 -10.03 7.64 -11.01
CA ALA A 87 -8.75 7.44 -10.35
C ALA A 87 -7.67 8.42 -10.86
N ILE A 88 -7.66 8.73 -12.16
CA ILE A 88 -6.70 9.67 -12.76
C ILE A 88 -6.86 11.08 -12.19
N THR A 89 -8.08 11.60 -12.03
CA THR A 89 -8.30 12.98 -11.55
C THR A 89 -7.84 13.19 -10.11
N ARG A 90 -7.67 12.12 -9.35
CA ARG A 90 -7.24 12.13 -7.94
C ARG A 90 -5.72 12.04 -7.78
N LEU A 91 -4.97 11.87 -8.87
CA LEU A 91 -3.51 11.82 -8.84
C LEU A 91 -2.92 13.16 -8.45
N LYS A 92 -2.07 13.15 -7.42
CA LYS A 92 -1.21 14.28 -7.04
C LYS A 92 0.25 13.97 -7.38
N HIS A 93 1.06 15.00 -7.61
CA HIS A 93 2.51 14.82 -7.67
C HIS A 93 3.06 14.36 -6.32
N GLN A 94 4.27 13.81 -6.33
CA GLN A 94 4.98 13.31 -5.15
C GLN A 94 6.31 14.06 -5.04
N SER A 95 6.74 14.46 -3.85
CA SER A 95 8.11 14.96 -3.69
C SER A 95 9.11 13.88 -4.08
N ALA A 96 10.16 14.22 -4.83
CA ALA A 96 11.20 13.26 -5.23
C ALA A 96 12.18 12.92 -4.09
N ARG A 97 12.28 13.79 -3.08
CA ARG A 97 13.22 13.65 -1.94
C ARG A 97 13.01 12.36 -1.17
N ILE A 98 11.76 11.97 -1.07
CA ILE A 98 11.25 10.75 -0.45
C ILE A 98 12.02 9.49 -0.98
N PHE A 99 12.55 9.52 -2.21
CA PHE A 99 13.33 8.43 -2.83
C PHE A 99 14.82 8.41 -2.53
N THR A 100 15.32 9.49 -1.96
CA THR A 100 16.74 9.67 -1.69
C THR A 100 17.03 9.73 -0.19
N ASP A 101 15.99 9.92 0.63
CA ASP A 101 16.11 9.88 2.08
C ASP A 101 16.46 8.47 2.57
N GLU A 102 17.24 8.41 3.65
CA GLU A 102 17.72 7.16 4.25
C GLU A 102 16.63 6.48 5.07
N VAL A 103 16.46 5.17 4.89
CA VAL A 103 15.62 4.33 5.76
C VAL A 103 16.46 3.85 6.93
N THR A 104 16.14 4.29 8.14
CA THR A 104 16.96 4.04 9.34
C THR A 104 16.46 2.88 10.21
N TYR A 105 15.35 2.22 9.83
CA TYR A 105 14.74 1.13 10.59
C TYR A 105 14.25 0.01 9.68
N GLU A 106 14.47 -1.24 10.09
CA GLU A 106 14.20 -2.43 9.30
C GLU A 106 13.23 -3.37 10.07
N PRO A 107 11.90 -3.29 9.84
CA PRO A 107 10.93 -4.04 10.63
C PRO A 107 10.65 -5.46 10.13
N TRP A 108 11.35 -5.97 9.11
CA TRP A 108 10.89 -7.14 8.34
C TRP A 108 10.67 -8.42 9.18
N TYR A 109 11.38 -8.57 10.30
CA TYR A 109 11.22 -9.69 11.23
C TYR A 109 9.98 -9.56 12.14
N GLU A 110 9.39 -8.38 12.20
CA GLU A 110 8.24 -8.00 13.03
C GLU A 110 6.97 -7.82 12.18
N ILE A 111 7.10 -7.77 10.85
CA ILE A 111 5.97 -7.63 9.92
C ILE A 111 5.36 -9.00 9.66
N PRO A 112 4.04 -9.17 9.89
CA PRO A 112 3.43 -10.49 9.85
C PRO A 112 3.00 -10.95 8.46
N MET A 113 3.12 -10.16 7.37
CA MET A 113 2.55 -10.56 6.07
C MET A 113 3.05 -9.79 4.83
N TYR A 114 3.07 -10.46 3.67
CA TYR A 114 3.14 -9.84 2.32
C TYR A 114 1.89 -10.13 1.48
N PHE A 115 1.42 -9.16 0.70
CA PHE A 115 0.29 -9.31 -0.23
C PHE A 115 0.77 -9.23 -1.69
N PHE A 116 0.62 -10.32 -2.44
CA PHE A 116 0.97 -10.41 -3.85
C PHE A 116 -0.17 -9.98 -4.76
N CYS A 117 0.16 -9.27 -5.84
CA CYS A 117 -0.75 -8.96 -6.94
C CYS A 117 -0.18 -9.58 -8.23
N GLU A 118 -0.69 -10.72 -8.70
CA GLU A 118 -0.07 -11.52 -9.75
C GLU A 118 -0.16 -10.85 -11.14
N ALA A 119 -1.21 -10.07 -11.42
CA ALA A 119 -1.33 -9.31 -12.67
C ALA A 119 -0.69 -7.92 -12.61
N ASN A 120 0.05 -7.60 -11.54
CA ASN A 120 0.73 -6.32 -11.38
C ASN A 120 1.85 -6.15 -12.42
N LYS A 121 1.64 -5.20 -13.34
CA LYS A 121 2.59 -4.87 -14.41
C LYS A 121 3.64 -3.84 -13.98
N ALA A 122 3.48 -3.21 -12.82
CA ALA A 122 4.40 -2.22 -12.27
C ALA A 122 5.51 -2.86 -11.43
N LEU A 123 5.16 -3.92 -10.70
CA LEU A 123 6.06 -4.72 -9.89
C LEU A 123 5.77 -6.18 -10.19
N LEU A 124 6.51 -6.74 -11.15
CA LEU A 124 6.26 -8.10 -11.64
C LEU A 124 6.36 -9.13 -10.50
N LEU A 125 5.57 -10.20 -10.57
CA LEU A 125 5.51 -11.24 -9.53
C LEU A 125 6.89 -11.77 -9.08
N PRO A 126 7.89 -12.01 -9.95
CA PRO A 126 9.22 -12.43 -9.48
C PRO A 126 9.90 -11.41 -8.57
N ILE A 127 9.70 -10.12 -8.83
CA ILE A 127 10.26 -9.04 -7.99
C ILE A 127 9.52 -9.00 -6.66
N GLN A 128 8.19 -9.14 -6.66
CA GLN A 128 7.42 -9.23 -5.42
C GLN A 128 7.86 -10.44 -4.58
N GLN A 129 8.11 -11.59 -5.20
CA GLN A 129 8.60 -12.79 -4.51
C GLN A 129 9.98 -12.57 -3.89
N GLN A 130 10.88 -11.88 -4.60
CA GLN A 130 12.17 -11.49 -4.05
C GLN A 130 12.04 -10.55 -2.85
N MET A 131 11.09 -9.59 -2.90
CA MET A 131 10.80 -8.71 -1.77
C MET A 131 10.23 -9.50 -0.58
N ALA A 132 9.30 -10.42 -0.80
CA ALA A 132 8.71 -11.22 0.27
C ALA A 132 9.73 -12.10 0.99
N GLN A 133 10.82 -12.51 0.35
CA GLN A 133 11.90 -13.28 0.98
C GLN A 133 12.57 -12.53 2.14
N THR A 134 12.55 -11.19 2.15
CA THR A 134 13.16 -10.41 3.24
C THR A 134 12.37 -10.49 4.54
N LEU A 135 11.09 -10.90 4.50
CA LEU A 135 10.25 -11.10 5.68
C LEU A 135 10.53 -12.42 6.42
N GLY A 136 11.39 -13.29 5.85
CA GLY A 136 11.69 -14.60 6.40
C GLY A 136 10.77 -15.72 5.88
N LYS A 137 11.24 -16.96 6.03
CA LYS A 137 10.66 -18.15 5.37
C LYS A 137 9.22 -18.50 5.78
N ASP A 138 8.79 -18.06 6.96
CA ASP A 138 7.49 -18.40 7.54
C ASP A 138 6.52 -17.21 7.54
N ALA A 139 6.86 -16.12 6.83
CA ALA A 139 5.97 -14.97 6.69
C ALA A 139 4.69 -15.39 5.95
N PRO A 140 3.51 -15.22 6.56
CA PRO A 140 2.24 -15.34 5.86
C PRO A 140 2.24 -14.56 4.55
N THR A 141 1.73 -15.17 3.48
CA THR A 141 1.54 -14.47 2.21
C THR A 141 0.12 -14.64 1.72
N PHE A 142 -0.40 -13.61 1.07
CA PHE A 142 -1.68 -13.66 0.37
C PHE A 142 -1.46 -13.34 -1.10
N LYS A 143 -2.30 -13.86 -1.98
CA LYS A 143 -2.23 -13.62 -3.42
C LYS A 143 -3.57 -13.17 -3.93
N SER A 144 -3.53 -12.15 -4.78
CA SER A 144 -4.61 -11.66 -5.60
C SER A 144 -4.11 -11.70 -7.05
N VAL A 145 -4.95 -12.12 -7.98
CA VAL A 145 -4.67 -12.16 -9.43
C VAL A 145 -4.77 -10.78 -10.10
N GLU A 146 -4.82 -9.67 -9.35
CA GLU A 146 -5.20 -8.35 -9.84
C GLU A 146 -4.02 -7.38 -10.10
N SER A 147 -4.35 -6.16 -10.55
CA SER A 147 -3.42 -5.09 -10.87
C SER A 147 -2.74 -4.51 -9.62
N HIS A 148 -1.98 -3.42 -9.80
CA HIS A 148 -1.23 -2.76 -8.74
C HIS A 148 -2.08 -2.17 -7.61
N LEU A 149 -3.37 -1.89 -7.85
CA LEU A 149 -4.28 -1.19 -6.94
C LEU A 149 -5.53 -2.05 -6.67
N PRO A 150 -5.39 -3.24 -6.10
CA PRO A 150 -6.48 -4.21 -6.00
C PRO A 150 -7.65 -3.71 -5.13
N PHE A 151 -7.42 -2.70 -4.27
CA PHE A 151 -8.48 -2.07 -3.48
C PHE A 151 -9.45 -1.20 -4.30
N LEU A 152 -9.12 -0.85 -5.55
CA LEU A 152 -10.04 -0.14 -6.45
C LEU A 152 -10.92 -1.09 -7.27
N SER A 153 -10.44 -2.30 -7.57
CA SER A 153 -11.15 -3.29 -8.39
C SER A 153 -11.83 -4.38 -7.56
N GLN A 154 -11.24 -4.78 -6.42
CA GLN A 154 -11.67 -5.91 -5.58
C GLN A 154 -11.65 -5.57 -4.09
N ALA A 155 -12.28 -4.45 -3.71
CA ALA A 155 -12.31 -3.99 -2.31
C ALA A 155 -12.78 -5.08 -1.31
N LEU A 156 -13.74 -5.94 -1.69
CA LEU A 156 -14.23 -7.00 -0.81
C LEU A 156 -13.19 -8.11 -0.58
N GLU A 157 -12.47 -8.52 -1.61
CA GLU A 157 -11.42 -9.53 -1.50
C GLU A 157 -10.29 -9.02 -0.60
N ILE A 158 -9.87 -7.76 -0.80
CA ILE A 158 -8.89 -7.10 0.05
C ILE A 158 -9.34 -7.07 1.51
N VAL A 159 -10.58 -6.68 1.80
CA VAL A 159 -11.10 -6.69 3.17
C VAL A 159 -11.01 -8.09 3.79
N GLN A 160 -11.41 -9.13 3.06
CA GLN A 160 -11.35 -10.52 3.56
C GLN A 160 -9.91 -10.97 3.84
N SER A 161 -8.96 -10.61 2.99
CA SER A 161 -7.54 -10.89 3.21
C SER A 161 -6.99 -10.18 4.44
N LEU A 162 -7.37 -8.92 4.66
CA LEU A 162 -6.98 -8.16 5.85
C LEU A 162 -7.62 -8.75 7.12
N GLU A 163 -8.88 -9.19 7.08
CA GLU A 163 -9.52 -9.90 8.21
C GLU A 163 -8.76 -11.19 8.56
N TYR A 164 -8.34 -11.96 7.54
CA TYR A 164 -7.56 -13.17 7.75
C TYR A 164 -6.17 -12.85 8.35
N ALA A 165 -5.49 -11.83 7.81
CA ALA A 165 -4.20 -11.38 8.30
C ALA A 165 -4.24 -10.94 9.77
N ALA A 166 -5.26 -10.18 10.13
CA ALA A 166 -5.47 -9.76 11.51
C ALA A 166 -5.68 -10.96 12.45
N LYS A 167 -6.46 -11.97 12.04
CA LYS A 167 -6.66 -13.20 12.82
C LYS A 167 -5.36 -13.98 13.02
N VAL A 168 -4.56 -14.14 11.96
CA VAL A 168 -3.25 -14.82 12.05
C VAL A 168 -2.29 -14.05 12.95
N GLY A 169 -2.27 -12.72 12.87
CA GLY A 169 -1.45 -11.89 13.75
C GLY A 169 -1.86 -12.03 15.23
N GLN A 170 -3.16 -12.05 15.52
CA GLN A 170 -3.69 -12.26 16.87
C GLN A 170 -3.34 -13.64 17.46
N SER A 171 -3.31 -14.70 16.64
CA SER A 171 -3.00 -16.05 17.12
C SER A 171 -1.52 -16.30 17.41
N LYS A 172 -0.64 -15.35 17.06
CA LYS A 172 0.80 -15.41 17.31
C LYS A 172 1.24 -14.69 18.60
N LYS A 173 0.30 -14.05 19.32
CA LYS A 173 0.53 -13.53 20.68
C LYS A 173 0.47 -14.65 21.71
#